data_AF-A0AAF0MLS4-F1
#
_entry.id   AF-A0AAF0MLS4-F1
#
_cell.length_a   1.000
_cell.length_b   1.000
_cell.length_c   1.000
_cell.angle_alpha   90.00
_cell.angle_beta   90.00
_cell.angle_gamma   90.00
#
_symmetry.space_group_name_H-M   'P 1'
#
loop_
_entity.id
_entity.type
_entity.pdbx_description
1 polymer ?
#
loop_
_entity_poly.entity_id
_entity_poly.type
_entity_poly.pdbx_seq_one_letter_code
_entity_poly.pdbx_strand_id
1 'polypeptide(L)' 'MSLLSEAMRSTFTTKCVVCSAVIRKRDALDHDGHAFCSVLHEAEYIVATLD' A
#
# COMPACT_ATOMS: atom_id res chain seq x y z
N MET A 1 -18.31 13.28 -9.98
CA MET A 1 -16.89 13.32 -9.56
C MET A 1 -16.05 13.26 -10.82
N SER A 2 -15.05 14.14 -10.97
CA SER A 2 -14.33 14.32 -12.25
C SER A 2 -13.24 13.27 -12.42
N LEU A 3 -13.14 12.68 -13.62
CA LEU A 3 -12.14 11.67 -14.00
C LEU A 3 -10.69 12.13 -13.76
N LEU A 4 -10.46 13.45 -13.82
CA LEU A 4 -9.15 14.08 -13.55
C LEU A 4 -8.71 13.88 -12.09
N SER A 5 -9.66 13.88 -11.15
CA SER A 5 -9.39 13.67 -9.73
C SER A 5 -9.00 12.22 -9.43
N GLU A 6 -9.55 11.26 -10.16
CA GLU A 6 -9.22 9.84 -10.05
C GLU A 6 -7.86 9.53 -10.70
N ALA A 7 -7.57 10.14 -11.86
CA ALA A 7 -6.28 10.01 -12.53
C ALA A 7 -5.13 10.64 -11.70
N MET A 8 -5.35 11.83 -11.13
CA MET A 8 -4.37 12.44 -10.21
C MET A 8 -4.22 11.64 -8.91
N ARG A 9 -5.30 11.04 -8.39
CA ARG A 9 -5.19 10.15 -7.24
C ARG A 9 -4.38 8.89 -7.60
N SER A 10 -4.50 8.39 -8.82
CA SER A 10 -3.74 7.22 -9.33
C SER A 10 -2.23 7.47 -9.46
N THR A 11 -1.79 8.70 -9.75
CA THR A 11 -0.35 8.99 -9.85
C THR A 11 0.34 9.00 -8.48
N PHE A 12 -0.32 9.50 -7.44
CA PHE A 12 0.30 9.68 -6.10
C PHE A 12 -0.08 8.63 -5.06
N THR A 13 -1.15 7.88 -5.27
CA THR A 13 -1.64 6.87 -4.32
C THR A 13 -1.68 5.48 -4.95
N THR A 14 -1.55 4.46 -4.10
CA THR A 14 -1.71 3.05 -4.42
C THR A 14 -2.62 2.41 -3.37
N LYS A 15 -3.03 1.16 -3.59
CA LYS A 15 -3.81 0.39 -2.61
C LYS A 15 -2.93 -0.68 -1.99
N CYS A 16 -3.03 -0.81 -0.67
CA CYS A 16 -2.45 -1.97 0.01
C CYS A 16 -3.15 -3.25 -0.48
N VAL A 17 -2.38 -4.26 -0.89
CA VAL A 17 -2.91 -5.54 -1.38
C VAL A 17 -3.73 -6.28 -0.30
N VAL A 18 -3.35 -6.15 0.98
CA VAL A 18 -3.99 -6.88 2.08
C VAL A 18 -5.28 -6.21 2.55
N CYS A 19 -5.25 -4.93 2.93
CA CYS A 19 -6.44 -4.24 3.49
C CYS A 19 -7.15 -3.28 2.52
N SER A 20 -6.68 -3.16 1.28
CA SER A 20 -7.22 -2.22 0.27
C SER A 20 -7.17 -0.74 0.66
N ALA A 21 -6.45 -0.38 1.73
CA ALA A 21 -6.28 1.01 2.14
C ALA A 21 -5.57 1.82 1.06
N VAL A 22 -6.10 3.00 0.73
CA VAL A 22 -5.47 3.93 -0.20
C VAL A 22 -4.35 4.66 0.54
N ILE A 23 -3.12 4.42 0.12
CA ILE A 23 -1.90 4.98 0.72
C ILE A 23 -1.14 5.79 -0.32
N ARG A 24 -0.27 6.72 0.12
CA ARG A 24 0.61 7.42 -0.81
C ARG A 24 1.70 6.46 -1.28
N LYS A 25 2.02 6.44 -2.57
CA LYS A 25 3.04 5.55 -3.14
C LYS A 25 4.40 5.68 -2.45
N ARG A 26 4.79 6.90 -2.03
CA ARG A 26 6.04 7.15 -1.30
C ARG A 26 6.08 6.51 0.10
N ASP A 27 4.91 6.26 0.68
CA ASP A 27 4.73 5.70 2.03
C ASP A 27 4.36 4.19 1.91
N ALA A 28 4.25 3.67 0.68
CA ALA A 28 3.98 2.26 0.42
C ALA A 28 5.29 1.48 0.45
N LEU A 29 5.24 0.31 1.08
CA LEU A 29 6.32 -0.66 1.05
C LEU A 29 6.10 -1.56 -0.15
N ASP A 30 7.11 -1.67 -1.02
CA ASP A 30 7.06 -2.55 -2.18
C ASP A 30 7.74 -3.88 -1.82
N HIS A 31 7.01 -4.98 -1.98
CA HIS A 31 7.53 -6.33 -1.81
C HIS A 31 6.99 -7.20 -2.95
N ASP A 32 7.89 -7.77 -3.76
CA ASP A 32 7.57 -8.56 -4.96
C ASP A 32 6.58 -7.87 -5.92
N GLY A 33 6.68 -6.55 -6.09
CA GLY A 33 5.80 -5.77 -6.96
C GLY A 33 4.39 -5.52 -6.39
N HIS A 34 4.17 -5.86 -5.12
CA HIS A 34 2.95 -5.57 -4.39
C HIS A 34 3.18 -4.42 -3.41
N ALA A 35 2.19 -3.54 -3.31
CA ALA A 35 2.22 -2.41 -2.38
C ALA A 35 1.56 -2.78 -1.05
N PHE A 36 2.24 -2.53 0.06
CA PHE A 36 1.78 -2.76 1.42
C PHE A 36 1.75 -1.45 2.20
N CYS A 37 0.77 -1.31 3.09
CA CYS A 37 0.79 -0.23 4.07
C CYS A 37 1.74 -0.60 5.21
N SER A 38 2.43 0.40 5.77
CA SER A 38 3.37 0.22 6.89
C SER A 38 2.76 -0.53 8.08
N VAL A 39 1.46 -0.30 8.35
CA VAL A 39 0.70 -0.94 9.43
C VAL A 39 0.69 -2.46 9.32
N LEU A 40 0.63 -3.01 8.10
CA LEU A 40 0.55 -4.46 7.90
C LEU A 40 1.91 -5.10 7.68
N HIS A 41 2.86 -4.37 7.13
CA HIS A 41 4.23 -4.87 7.00
C HIS A 41 4.89 -5.12 8.37
N GLU A 42 4.62 -4.27 9.38
CA GLU A 42 5.10 -4.54 10.73
C GLU A 42 4.50 -5.84 11.30
N ALA A 43 3.24 -6.14 10.99
CA ALA A 43 2.59 -7.37 11.43
C ALA A 43 3.13 -8.61 10.69
N GLU A 44 3.35 -8.52 9.36
CA GLU A 44 3.92 -9.61 8.57
C GLU A 44 5.38 -9.91 8.95
N TYR A 45 6.20 -8.89 9.25
CA TYR A 45 7.57 -9.10 9.74
C TYR A 45 7.59 -9.83 11.09
N ILE A 46 6.67 -9.49 12.01
CA ILE A 46 6.56 -10.16 13.32
C ILE A 46 6.10 -11.61 13.16
N VAL A 47 5.15 -11.90 12.26
CA VAL A 47 4.68 -13.27 12.03
C VAL A 47 5.76 -14.12 11.37
N ALA A 48 6.53 -13.57 10.42
CA ALA A 48 7.59 -14.31 9.74
C ALA A 48 8.87 -14.53 10.57
N THR A 49 9.05 -13.79 11.67
CA THR A 49 10.20 -13.96 12.59
C THR A 49 9.88 -14.80 13.83
N LEU A 50 8.65 -15.31 13.96
CA LEU A 50 8.21 -16.18 15.06
C LEU A 50 8.16 -17.66 14.69
N ASP A 51 8.68 -18.05 13.52
CA ASP A 51 8.91 -19.44 13.10
C ASP A 51 10.41 -19.79 13.19
#